data_AF-A0A948SDD9-F1
#
_entry.id   AF-A0A948SDD9-F1
#
_cell.length_a   1.000
_cell.length_b   1.000
_cell.length_c   1.000
_cell.angle_alpha   90.00
_cell.angle_beta   90.00
_cell.angle_gamma   90.00
#
_symmetry.space_group_name_H-M   'P 1'
#
loop_
_entity.id
_entity.type
_entity.pdbx_description
1 polymer ?
#
loop_
_entity_poly.entity_id
_entity_poly.type
_entity_poly.pdbx_seq_one_letter_code
_entity_poly.pdbx_strand_id
1 'polypeptide(L)' 'MALVKVKPTSPGRRGVVKVVNDKLHKGRPHAALVEKQSKNAGRNNNGRITVRHQGGGSKQHYRL' A
#
# COMPACT_ATOMS: atom_id res chain seq x y z
N MET A 1 -9.29 -1.36 -16.20
CA MET A 1 -9.41 -1.66 -14.76
C MET A 1 -10.86 -1.93 -14.47
N ALA A 2 -11.19 -3.06 -13.85
CA ALA A 2 -12.56 -3.38 -13.48
C ALA A 2 -12.77 -3.10 -11.98
N LEU A 3 -13.89 -2.46 -11.63
CA LEU A 3 -14.32 -2.32 -10.24
C LEU A 3 -15.18 -3.54 -9.87
N VAL A 4 -14.73 -4.32 -8.90
CA VAL A 4 -15.43 -5.52 -8.43
C VAL A 4 -16.04 -5.24 -7.07
N LYS A 5 -17.38 -5.29 -7.00
CA LYS A 5 -18.12 -5.24 -5.73
C LYS A 5 -17.95 -6.58 -5.01
N VAL A 6 -17.52 -6.54 -3.75
CA VAL A 6 -17.25 -7.75 -2.97
C VAL A 6 -18.55 -8.31 -2.38
N LYS A 7 -18.67 -9.65 -2.32
CA LYS A 7 -19.79 -10.31 -1.63
C LYS A 7 -19.84 -9.90 -0.14
N PRO A 8 -21.01 -9.52 0.40
CA PRO A 8 -21.15 -9.04 1.77
C PRO A 8 -21.15 -10.19 2.80
N THR A 9 -20.03 -10.90 2.95
CA THR A 9 -19.93 -12.04 3.89
C THR A 9 -19.67 -11.63 5.35
N SER A 10 -19.38 -10.36 5.61
CA SER A 10 -19.19 -9.80 6.95
C SER A 10 -19.47 -8.29 6.96
N PRO A 11 -19.73 -7.67 8.13
CA PRO A 11 -20.08 -6.24 8.22
C PRO A 11 -19.06 -5.31 7.56
N GLY A 12 -17.76 -5.56 7.77
CA GLY A 12 -16.68 -4.76 7.18
C GLY A 12 -16.52 -4.92 5.67
N ARG A 13 -17.06 -5.99 5.06
CA ARG A 13 -16.98 -6.22 3.60
C ARG A 13 -18.13 -5.61 2.81
N ARG A 14 -19.23 -5.22 3.45
CA ARG A 14 -20.49 -4.83 2.77
C ARG A 14 -20.35 -3.68 1.77
N GLY A 15 -19.50 -2.70 2.05
CA GLY A 15 -19.23 -1.55 1.18
C GLY A 15 -17.93 -1.64 0.38
N VAL A 16 -17.19 -2.75 0.46
CA VAL A 16 -15.85 -2.84 -0.13
C VAL A 16 -15.94 -3.01 -1.65
N VAL A 17 -15.30 -2.09 -2.35
CA VAL A 17 -15.05 -2.18 -3.80
C VAL A 17 -13.56 -2.39 -4.01
N LYS A 18 -13.21 -3.38 -4.84
CA LYS A 18 -11.82 -3.69 -5.19
C LYS A 18 -11.54 -3.26 -6.62
N VAL A 19 -10.37 -2.65 -6.84
CA VAL A 19 -9.83 -2.43 -8.18
C VAL A 19 -9.09 -3.70 -8.58
N VAL A 20 -9.53 -4.37 -9.64
CA VAL A 20 -8.87 -5.55 -10.20
C VAL A 20 -8.21 -5.18 -11.52
N ASN A 21 -6.95 -5.59 -11.67
CA ASN A 21 -6.15 -5.31 -12.85
C ASN A 21 -5.56 -6.61 -13.40
N ASP A 22 -6.28 -7.26 -14.31
CA ASP A 22 -5.95 -8.61 -14.81
C ASP A 22 -4.65 -8.64 -15.63
N LYS A 23 -4.27 -7.51 -16.22
CA LYS A 23 -3.04 -7.36 -17.01
C LYS A 23 -1.79 -7.13 -16.16
N LEU A 24 -1.93 -6.98 -14.84
CA LEU A 24 -0.79 -6.69 -13.96
C LEU A 24 0.03 -7.97 -13.71
N HIS A 25 1.35 -7.85 -13.86
CA HIS A 25 2.27 -8.94 -13.54
C HIS A 25 2.17 -9.34 -12.05
N LYS A 26 2.02 -10.64 -11.79
CA LYS A 26 1.74 -11.20 -10.43
C LYS A 26 3.00 -11.60 -9.64
N GLY A 27 4.16 -11.62 -10.28
CA GLY A 27 5.43 -12.03 -9.67
C GLY A 27 6.09 -10.95 -8.83
N ARG A 28 7.33 -11.25 -8.39
CA ARG A 28 8.19 -10.29 -7.69
C ARG A 28 8.70 -9.22 -8.67
N PRO A 29 8.94 -7.99 -8.21
CA PRO A 29 9.56 -6.97 -9.04
C PRO A 29 10.99 -7.37 -9.43
N HIS A 30 11.49 -6.80 -10.53
CA HIS A 30 12.86 -7.03 -10.98
C HIS A 30 13.87 -6.47 -9.96
N ALA A 31 14.74 -7.33 -9.43
CA ALA A 31 15.55 -7.01 -8.26
C ALA A 31 16.51 -5.83 -8.44
N ALA A 32 17.07 -5.64 -9.63
CA ALA A 32 18.03 -4.56 -9.90
C ALA A 32 17.37 -3.16 -9.95
N LEU A 33 16.05 -3.09 -10.10
CA LEU A 33 15.29 -1.83 -10.20
C LEU A 33 14.50 -1.54 -8.92
N VAL A 34 14.93 -2.11 -7.80
CA VAL A 34 14.23 -2.03 -6.52
C VAL A 34 15.17 -1.65 -5.39
N GLU A 35 14.76 -0.64 -4.61
CA GLU A 35 15.48 -0.17 -3.44
C GLU A 35 14.65 -0.29 -2.15
N LYS A 36 15.35 -0.21 -1.00
CA LYS A 36 14.70 -0.19 0.32
C LYS A 36 14.07 1.18 0.54
N GLN A 37 12.77 1.20 0.79
CA GLN A 37 12.06 2.41 1.20
C GLN A 37 11.89 2.43 2.73
N SER A 38 12.69 3.23 3.44
CA SER A 38 12.46 3.51 4.86
C SER A 38 11.27 4.46 5.01
N LYS A 39 10.40 4.20 6.00
CA LYS A 39 9.27 5.07 6.34
C LYS A 39 9.60 5.89 7.57
N ASN A 40 9.39 7.19 7.50
CA ASN A 40 9.62 8.10 8.62
C ASN A 40 8.40 8.22 9.57
N ALA A 41 7.26 7.63 9.20
CA ALA A 41 6.02 7.62 9.99
C ALA A 41 5.57 9.01 10.48
N GLY A 42 5.72 10.04 9.64
CA GLY A 42 5.33 11.42 9.96
C GLY A 42 6.29 12.18 10.89
N ARG A 43 7.45 11.59 11.21
CA ARG A 43 8.50 12.23 12.03
C ARG A 43 9.56 12.92 11.19
N ASN A 44 10.12 14.01 11.72
CA ASN A 44 11.28 14.69 11.14
C ASN A 44 12.62 14.13 11.66
N ASN A 45 13.73 14.73 11.23
CA ASN A 45 15.09 14.38 11.66
C ASN A 45 15.34 14.51 13.18
N ASN A 46 14.58 15.36 13.87
CA ASN A 46 14.64 15.50 15.33
C ASN A 46 13.70 14.51 16.06
N GLY A 47 13.08 13.58 15.34
CA GLY A 47 12.14 12.58 15.88
C GLY A 47 10.76 13.12 16.22
N ARG A 48 10.47 14.40 15.97
CA ARG A 48 9.18 15.04 16.29
C ARG A 48 8.15 14.74 15.22
N ILE A 49 6.90 14.48 15.63
CA ILE A 49 5.77 14.34 14.71
C ILE A 49 5.49 15.71 14.09
N THR A 50 5.68 15.82 12.78
CA THR A 50 5.37 17.03 12.00
C THR A 50 4.13 16.83 11.14
N VAL A 51 3.83 15.59 10.77
CA VAL A 51 2.61 15.20 10.05
C VAL A 51 1.89 14.11 10.85
N ARG A 52 0.63 14.39 11.23
CA ARG A 52 -0.20 13.44 12.01
C ARG A 52 -0.86 12.39 11.12
N HIS A 53 -1.36 11.33 11.74
CA HIS A 53 -2.08 10.21 11.09
C HIS A 53 -1.24 9.44 10.05
N GLN A 54 0.08 9.38 10.25
CA GLN A 54 1.01 8.61 9.42
C GLN A 54 1.67 7.49 10.26
N GLY A 55 1.79 6.29 9.70
CA GLY A 55 2.41 5.13 10.37
C GLY A 55 1.58 3.84 10.26
N GLY A 56 2.19 2.68 10.56
CA GLY A 56 1.50 1.39 10.62
C GLY A 56 1.21 0.69 9.29
N GLY A 57 1.47 1.33 8.14
CA GLY A 57 1.24 0.71 6.83
C GLY A 57 2.27 -0.36 6.45
N SER A 58 1.84 -1.37 5.67
CA SER A 58 2.68 -2.48 5.17
C SER A 58 3.99 -2.02 4.51
N LYS A 59 5.08 -2.77 4.72
CA LYS A 59 6.42 -2.45 4.19
C LYS A 59 6.39 -2.45 2.66
N GLN A 60 7.03 -1.44 2.06
CA GLN A 60 7.10 -1.24 0.62
C GLN A 60 8.55 -1.13 0.16
N HIS A 61 8.73 -1.35 -1.12
CA HIS A 61 9.97 -1.19 -1.85
C HIS A 61 9.83 -0.01 -2.79
N TYR A 62 10.87 0.80 -2.90
CA TYR A 62 10.92 1.87 -3.90
C TYR A 62 11.27 1.25 -5.25
N ARG A 63 10.59 1.67 -6.31
CA ARG A 63 10.88 1.25 -7.68
C ARG A 63 11.52 2.45 -8.39
N LEU A 64 12.67 2.22 -9.01
CA LEU A 64 13.43 3.21 -9.79
C LEU A 64 12.71 3.52 -11.11
#